data_AF-A0A3V2NYZ7-F1
#
_entry.id   AF-A0A3V2NYZ7-F1
#
_cell.length_a   1.000
_cell.length_b   1.000
_cell.length_c   1.000
_cell.angle_alpha   90.00
_cell.angle_beta   90.00
_cell.angle_gamma   90.00
#
_symmetry.space_group_name_H-M   'P 1'
#
loop_
_entity.id
_entity.type
_entity.pdbx_description
1 polymer ?
#
loop_
_entity_poly.entity_id
_entity_poly.type
_entity_poly.pdbx_seq_one_letter_code
_entity_poly.pdbx_strand_id
1 'polypeptide(L)'
;MSEINYQALRIAAENATPGEWCTDDYGVIADAGLNANYYIASCSGPDNRANKRFMAAANPATVLALLDELEAAEKRITELEAREILLPERSSMLHRTDFHEDYHTVMAYKVSDVIATIRAAGIRIKGE
;
A
#
# COMPACT_ATOMS: atom_id res chain seq x y z
N MET A 1 11.98 -12.33 -14.28
CA MET A 1 10.61 -11.78 -14.24
C MET A 1 10.67 -10.44 -14.95
N SER A 2 9.82 -10.22 -15.95
CA SER A 2 9.70 -8.91 -16.59
C SER A 2 9.02 -7.95 -15.63
N GLU A 3 9.53 -6.72 -15.52
CA GLU A 3 8.88 -5.65 -14.77
C GLU A 3 7.53 -5.30 -15.42
N ILE A 4 6.49 -5.18 -14.61
CA ILE A 4 5.15 -4.82 -15.09
C ILE A 4 5.15 -3.31 -15.37
N ASN A 5 4.77 -2.92 -16.59
CA ASN A 5 4.56 -1.52 -16.91
C ASN A 5 3.16 -1.09 -16.45
N TYR A 6 3.07 -0.53 -15.24
CA TYR A 6 1.81 -0.12 -14.63
C TYR A 6 1.07 0.96 -15.42
N GLN A 7 1.78 1.90 -16.04
CA GLN A 7 1.15 2.94 -16.83
C GLN A 7 0.52 2.37 -18.11
N ALA A 8 1.21 1.45 -18.78
CA ALA A 8 0.66 0.76 -19.94
C ALA A 8 -0.55 -0.11 -19.55
N LEU A 9 -0.50 -0.77 -18.39
CA LEU A 9 -1.62 -1.57 -17.88
C LEU A 9 -2.83 -0.70 -17.53
N ARG A 10 -2.63 0.47 -16.89
CA ARG A 10 -3.69 1.44 -16.61
C ARG A 10 -4.38 1.90 -17.89
N ILE A 11 -3.60 2.32 -18.89
CA ILE A 11 -4.13 2.76 -20.20
C ILE A 11 -4.90 1.62 -20.87
N ALA A 12 -4.42 0.37 -20.79
CA ALA A 12 -5.14 -0.77 -21.35
C ALA A 12 -6.48 -1.02 -20.64
N ALA A 13 -6.54 -0.89 -19.32
CA ALA A 13 -7.76 -1.05 -18.55
C ALA A 13 -8.77 0.09 -18.81
N GLU A 14 -8.32 1.35 -18.87
CA GLU A 14 -9.18 2.51 -19.17
C GLU A 14 -9.84 2.44 -20.56
N ASN A 15 -9.16 1.82 -21.54
CA ASN A 15 -9.68 1.66 -22.90
C ASN A 15 -10.53 0.40 -23.10
N ALA A 16 -10.52 -0.53 -22.14
CA ALA A 16 -11.31 -1.75 -22.21
C ALA A 16 -12.79 -1.47 -21.86
N THR A 17 -13.66 -2.47 -22.04
CA THR A 17 -15.07 -2.34 -21.64
C THR A 17 -15.17 -2.05 -20.13
N PRO A 18 -15.74 -0.91 -19.72
CA PRO A 18 -15.85 -0.55 -18.31
C PRO A 18 -16.90 -1.40 -17.60
N GLY A 19 -17.07 -1.17 -16.30
CA GLY A 19 -18.11 -1.82 -15.48
C GLY A 19 -17.72 -3.23 -15.02
N GLU A 20 -18.64 -3.86 -14.29
CA GLU A 20 -18.43 -5.20 -13.79
C GLU A 20 -18.61 -6.22 -14.92
N TRP A 21 -17.82 -7.29 -14.83
CA TRP A 21 -17.87 -8.39 -15.78
C TRP A 21 -18.40 -9.64 -15.07
N CYS A 22 -19.25 -10.39 -15.75
CA CYS A 22 -19.77 -11.66 -15.28
C CYS A 22 -19.60 -12.77 -16.34
N THR A 23 -19.88 -14.00 -15.94
CA THR A 23 -19.71 -15.17 -16.79
C THR A 23 -21.03 -15.89 -16.98
N ASP A 24 -21.25 -16.43 -18.18
CA ASP A 24 -22.33 -17.36 -18.45
C ASP A 24 -21.79 -18.67 -19.09
N ASP A 25 -22.69 -19.48 -19.65
CA ASP A 25 -22.36 -20.75 -20.30
C ASP A 25 -21.41 -20.56 -21.50
N TYR A 26 -21.48 -19.44 -22.20
CA TYR A 26 -20.77 -19.21 -23.45
C TYR A 26 -19.51 -18.35 -23.30
N GLY A 27 -19.47 -17.41 -22.34
CA GLY A 27 -18.37 -16.45 -22.28
C GLY A 27 -18.35 -15.55 -21.05
N VAL A 28 -17.55 -14.50 -21.18
CA VAL A 28 -17.49 -13.35 -20.27
C VAL A 28 -18.27 -12.22 -20.93
N ILE A 29 -19.13 -11.56 -20.17
CA ILE A 29 -19.94 -10.41 -20.59
C ILE A 29 -19.75 -9.28 -19.56
N ALA A 30 -19.97 -8.03 -19.96
CA ALA A 30 -20.05 -6.91 -19.04
C ALA A 30 -21.51 -6.72 -18.55
N ASP A 31 -21.70 -5.78 -17.62
CA ASP A 31 -23.00 -5.28 -17.21
C ASP A 31 -23.92 -4.96 -18.40
N ALA A 32 -25.23 -5.14 -18.18
CA ALA A 32 -26.23 -4.98 -19.22
C ALA A 32 -26.15 -3.61 -19.92
N GLY A 33 -26.07 -3.63 -21.25
CA GLY A 33 -25.95 -2.43 -22.08
C GLY A 33 -24.51 -2.04 -22.43
N LEU A 34 -23.50 -2.62 -21.75
CA LEU A 34 -22.10 -2.42 -22.10
C LEU A 34 -21.65 -3.37 -23.22
N ASN A 35 -20.62 -2.97 -23.96
CA ASN A 35 -20.12 -3.69 -25.15
C ASN A 35 -21.23 -4.10 -26.14
N ALA A 36 -22.33 -3.34 -26.20
CA ALA A 36 -23.55 -3.69 -26.94
C ALA A 36 -24.07 -5.13 -26.68
N ASN A 37 -23.87 -5.64 -25.45
CA ASN A 37 -24.19 -7.00 -25.01
C ASN A 37 -23.47 -8.13 -25.78
N TYR A 38 -22.36 -7.82 -26.47
CA TYR A 38 -21.51 -8.86 -27.05
C TYR A 38 -20.62 -9.50 -25.98
N TYR A 39 -20.31 -10.78 -26.17
CA TYR A 39 -19.28 -11.46 -25.39
C TYR A 39 -17.93 -10.75 -25.53
N ILE A 40 -17.30 -10.49 -24.39
CA ILE A 40 -15.96 -9.90 -24.32
C ILE A 40 -14.91 -10.96 -24.66
N ALA A 41 -15.11 -12.17 -24.13
CA ALA A 41 -14.21 -13.29 -24.37
C ALA A 41 -14.95 -14.62 -24.21
N SER A 42 -14.46 -15.64 -24.92
CA SER A 42 -14.82 -17.04 -24.69
C SER A 42 -13.55 -17.82 -24.34
N CYS A 43 -13.71 -18.86 -23.53
CA CYS A 43 -12.62 -19.77 -23.19
C CYS A 43 -12.98 -21.19 -23.63
N SER A 44 -11.97 -21.93 -24.06
CA SER A 44 -12.09 -23.32 -24.51
C SER A 44 -11.16 -24.22 -23.72
N GLY A 45 -11.41 -25.54 -23.74
CA GLY A 45 -10.60 -26.53 -23.03
C GLY A 45 -11.14 -26.89 -21.64
N PRO A 46 -10.46 -27.79 -20.91
CA PRO A 46 -10.95 -28.34 -19.65
C PRO A 46 -11.14 -27.26 -18.57
N ASP A 47 -10.29 -26.24 -18.56
CA ASP A 47 -10.28 -25.18 -17.54
C ASP A 47 -11.13 -23.96 -17.93
N ASN A 48 -11.92 -24.04 -19.00
CA ASN A 48 -12.67 -22.88 -19.52
C ASN A 48 -13.49 -22.15 -18.45
N ARG A 49 -14.11 -22.90 -17.53
CA ARG A 49 -14.94 -22.35 -16.46
C ARG A 49 -14.10 -21.55 -15.47
N ALA A 50 -12.91 -22.02 -15.14
CA ALA A 50 -12.01 -21.31 -14.24
C ALA A 50 -11.44 -20.05 -14.93
N ASN A 51 -11.04 -20.18 -16.19
CA ASN A 51 -10.46 -19.06 -16.95
C ASN A 51 -11.47 -17.92 -17.15
N LYS A 52 -12.73 -18.22 -17.53
CA LYS A 52 -13.79 -17.20 -17.65
C LYS A 52 -13.99 -16.45 -16.33
N ARG A 53 -14.03 -17.18 -15.21
CA ARG A 53 -14.20 -16.57 -13.87
C ARG A 53 -13.03 -15.68 -13.49
N PHE A 54 -11.81 -16.11 -13.79
CA PHE A 54 -10.64 -15.28 -13.56
C PHE A 54 -10.70 -14.00 -14.38
N MET A 55 -11.03 -14.07 -15.68
CA MET A 55 -11.17 -12.89 -16.52
C MET A 55 -12.27 -11.93 -16.04
N ALA A 56 -13.41 -12.45 -15.58
CA ALA A 56 -14.48 -11.64 -15.01
C ALA A 56 -14.07 -10.96 -13.69
N ALA A 57 -13.29 -11.66 -12.85
CA ALA A 57 -12.79 -11.10 -11.60
C ALA A 57 -11.66 -10.08 -11.83
N ALA A 58 -10.73 -10.37 -12.74
CA ALA A 58 -9.61 -9.50 -13.14
C ALA A 58 -10.02 -8.53 -14.27
N ASN A 59 -11.25 -8.04 -14.22
CA ASN A 59 -11.78 -7.09 -15.19
C ASN A 59 -11.08 -5.71 -15.08
N PRO A 60 -11.30 -4.79 -16.03
CA PRO A 60 -10.69 -3.48 -16.02
C PRO A 60 -10.97 -2.66 -14.75
N ALA A 61 -12.17 -2.74 -14.19
CA ALA A 61 -12.51 -2.02 -12.95
C ALA A 61 -11.67 -2.53 -11.77
N THR A 62 -11.55 -3.85 -11.61
CA THR A 62 -10.68 -4.46 -10.59
C THR A 62 -9.22 -4.09 -10.81
N VAL A 63 -8.72 -4.12 -12.05
CA VAL A 63 -7.32 -3.75 -12.35
C VAL A 63 -7.05 -2.30 -11.97
N LEU A 64 -7.95 -1.37 -12.31
CA LEU A 64 -7.81 0.04 -11.95
C LEU A 64 -7.83 0.24 -10.43
N ALA A 65 -8.75 -0.42 -9.72
CA ALA A 65 -8.81 -0.36 -8.27
C ALA A 65 -7.51 -0.86 -7.60
N LEU A 66 -6.94 -1.97 -8.10
CA LEU A 66 -5.67 -2.49 -7.59
C LEU A 66 -4.49 -1.53 -7.87
N LEU A 67 -4.48 -0.86 -9.01
CA LEU A 67 -3.46 0.14 -9.34
C LEU A 67 -3.59 1.39 -8.45
N ASP A 68 -4.81 1.81 -8.13
CA ASP A 68 -5.07 2.93 -7.23
C ASP A 68 -4.64 2.58 -5.78
N GLU A 69 -4.95 1.36 -5.32
CA GLU A 69 -4.48 0.86 -4.02
C GLU A 69 -2.96 0.79 -3.93
N LEU A 70 -2.30 0.34 -5.01
CA LEU A 70 -0.84 0.28 -5.11
C LEU A 70 -0.22 1.68 -5.02
N GLU A 71 -0.71 2.63 -5.81
CA GLU A 71 -0.22 4.02 -5.81
C GLU A 71 -0.42 4.68 -4.43
N ALA A 72 -1.56 4.43 -3.79
CA ALA A 72 -1.82 4.92 -2.43
C ALA A 72 -0.86 4.30 -1.40
N ALA A 73 -0.56 3.00 -1.52
CA ALA A 73 0.40 2.32 -0.65
C ALA A 73 1.83 2.84 -0.87
N GLU A 74 2.26 3.03 -2.11
CA GLU A 74 3.58 3.60 -2.44
C GLU A 74 3.72 5.02 -1.88
N LYS A 75 2.72 5.86 -2.08
CA LYS A 75 2.69 7.21 -1.48
C LYS A 75 2.81 7.15 0.04
N ARG A 76 2.09 6.23 0.69
CA ARG A 76 2.14 6.07 2.14
C ARG A 76 3.53 5.61 2.61
N ILE A 77 4.20 4.75 1.86
CA ILE A 77 5.58 4.33 2.14
C ILE A 77 6.51 5.53 2.04
N THR A 78 6.45 6.30 0.96
CA THR A 78 7.29 7.50 0.79
C THR A 78 7.07 8.52 1.91
N GLU A 79 5.82 8.76 2.32
CA GLU A 79 5.51 9.63 3.47
C GLU A 79 6.11 9.14 4.78
N LEU A 80 6.13 7.82 5.01
CA LEU A 80 6.71 7.23 6.21
C LEU A 80 8.24 7.24 6.16
N GLU A 81 8.84 7.02 4.99
CA GLU A 81 10.29 7.07 4.78
C GLU A 81 10.86 8.50 4.89
N ALA A 82 10.11 9.49 4.43
CA ALA A 82 10.48 10.91 4.55
C ALA A 82 10.25 11.49 5.95
N ARG A 83 9.68 10.71 6.87
CA ARG A 83 9.33 11.18 8.21
C ARG A 83 10.55 11.31 9.10
N GLU A 84 10.74 12.50 9.64
CA GLU A 84 11.78 12.77 10.63
C GLU A 84 11.19 12.95 12.04
N ILE A 85 11.99 12.64 13.06
CA ILE A 85 11.65 12.86 14.46
C ILE A 85 12.60 13.93 15.02
N LEU A 86 12.03 14.99 15.60
CA LEU A 86 12.80 16.00 16.31
C LEU A 86 13.03 15.54 17.74
N LEU A 87 14.27 15.16 18.06
CA LEU A 87 14.64 14.78 19.43
C LEU A 87 14.53 15.99 20.37
N PRO A 88 14.16 15.78 21.64
CA PRO A 88 14.12 16.84 22.64
C PRO A 88 15.50 17.45 22.86
N GLU A 89 15.57 18.63 23.48
CA GLU A 89 16.85 19.23 23.83
C GLU A 89 17.63 18.32 24.79
N ARG A 90 18.95 18.23 24.59
CA ARG A 90 19.82 17.46 25.51
C ARG A 90 19.97 18.26 26.80
N SER A 91 19.85 17.58 27.94
CA SER A 91 20.11 18.16 29.27
C SER A 91 21.49 17.73 29.77
N SER A 92 22.16 18.63 30.51
CA SER A 92 23.40 18.30 31.20
C SER A 92 23.15 17.28 32.31
N MET A 93 24.04 16.29 32.42
CA MET A 93 24.00 15.31 33.52
C MET A 93 24.55 15.86 34.85
N LEU A 94 24.98 17.13 34.91
CA LEU A 94 25.59 17.76 36.10
C LEU A 94 24.75 17.74 37.38
N HIS A 95 23.43 17.59 37.29
CA HIS A 95 22.51 17.82 38.41
C HIS A 95 21.71 16.58 38.84
N ARG A 96 22.10 15.36 38.40
CA ARG A 96 21.47 14.13 38.89
C ARG A 96 22.26 13.53 40.06
N THR A 97 21.57 13.31 41.17
CA THR A 97 22.08 12.75 42.43
C THR A 97 22.52 11.28 42.35
N ASP A 98 22.18 10.58 41.26
CA ASP A 98 22.26 9.11 41.18
C ASP A 98 23.34 8.63 40.18
N PHE A 99 24.15 9.54 39.63
CA PHE A 99 25.16 9.24 38.61
C PHE A 99 26.59 9.40 39.15
N HIS A 100 27.49 8.55 38.68
CA HIS A 100 28.92 8.57 39.01
C HIS A 100 29.58 9.87 38.49
N GLU A 101 30.55 10.41 39.24
CA GLU A 101 31.20 11.71 39.03
C GLU A 101 31.84 11.87 37.62
N ASP A 102 32.18 10.75 36.97
CA ASP A 102 32.82 10.70 35.65
C ASP A 102 31.91 11.17 34.48
N TYR A 103 30.61 11.36 34.72
CA TYR A 103 29.62 11.72 33.68
C TYR A 103 29.18 13.19 33.73
N HIS A 104 29.78 14.01 34.60
CA HIS A 104 29.40 15.41 34.82
C HIS A 104 29.58 16.35 33.60
N THR A 105 30.06 15.91 32.44
CA THR A 105 30.17 16.78 31.24
C THR A 105 29.34 16.32 30.05
N VAL A 106 28.61 15.21 30.16
CA VAL A 106 27.88 14.62 29.03
C VAL A 106 26.48 15.23 28.91
N MET A 107 26.18 15.76 27.72
CA MET A 107 24.82 16.16 27.34
C MET A 107 24.02 14.94 26.90
N ALA A 108 22.90 14.66 27.56
CA ALA A 108 22.10 13.46 27.33
C ALA A 108 20.61 13.75 27.18
N TYR A 109 19.91 12.85 26.48
CA TYR A 109 18.46 12.89 26.37
C TYR A 109 17.81 12.24 27.59
N LYS A 110 16.71 12.82 28.07
CA LYS A 110 15.86 12.17 29.06
C LYS A 110 15.03 11.09 28.38
N VAL A 111 15.16 9.85 28.86
CA VAL A 111 14.50 8.67 28.25
C VAL A 111 12.99 8.86 28.11
N SER A 112 12.32 9.43 29.13
CA SER A 112 10.87 9.70 29.10
C SER A 112 10.48 10.60 27.93
N ASP A 113 11.28 11.61 27.64
CA ASP A 113 10.96 12.64 26.67
C ASP A 113 11.21 12.11 25.26
N VAL A 114 12.27 11.31 25.08
CA VAL A 114 12.52 10.58 23.83
C VAL A 114 11.39 9.60 23.53
N ILE A 115 10.95 8.81 24.52
CA ILE A 115 9.82 7.89 24.35
C ILE A 115 8.54 8.66 23.99
N ALA A 116 8.28 9.78 24.66
CA ALA A 116 7.14 10.63 24.37
C ALA A 116 7.18 11.16 22.93
N THR A 117 8.34 11.64 22.46
CA THR A 117 8.53 12.10 21.08
C THR A 117 8.32 10.98 20.06
N ILE A 118 8.87 9.79 20.30
CA ILE A 118 8.70 8.62 19.40
C ILE A 118 7.23 8.21 19.32
N ARG A 119 6.52 8.18 20.45
CA ARG A 119 5.07 7.87 20.48
C ARG A 119 4.21 8.96 19.87
N ALA A 120 4.56 10.24 20.05
CA ALA A 120 3.91 11.37 19.36
C ALA A 120 4.14 11.28 17.84
N ALA A 121 5.29 10.73 17.43
CA ALA A 121 5.54 10.33 16.05
C ALA A 121 4.82 9.02 15.66
N GLY A 122 3.90 8.48 16.46
CA GLY A 122 3.13 7.27 16.13
C GLY A 122 3.98 6.02 15.89
N ILE A 123 5.23 6.01 16.35
CA ILE A 123 6.15 4.87 16.19
C ILE A 123 6.07 4.00 17.45
N ARG A 124 5.89 2.69 17.23
CA ARG A 124 5.83 1.70 18.31
C ARG A 124 7.26 1.29 18.71
N ILE A 125 7.49 1.16 20.02
CA ILE A 125 8.77 0.71 20.57
C ILE A 125 8.63 -0.77 20.96
N LYS A 126 9.54 -1.62 20.48
CA LYS A 126 9.51 -3.06 20.78
C LYS A 126 10.07 -3.32 22.18
N GLY A 127 9.35 -4.09 23.01
CA GLY A 127 9.80 -4.47 24.34
C GLY A 127 9.24 -3.62 25.49
N GLU A 128 8.29 -2.72 25.20
CA GLU A 128 7.27 -2.32 26.18
C GLU A 128 6.20 -3.41 26.33
#